data_AF-A0A653BFQ2-F1
#
_entry.id   AF-A0A653BFQ2-F1
#
_cell.length_a   1.000
_cell.length_b   1.000
_cell.length_c   1.000
_cell.angle_alpha   90.00
_cell.angle_beta   90.00
_cell.angle_gamma   90.00
#
_symmetry.space_group_name_H-M   'P 1'
#
loop_
_entity.id
_entity.type
_entity.pdbx_description
1 polymer ?
#
loop_
_entity_poly.entity_id
_entity_poly.type
_entity_poly.pdbx_seq_one_letter_code
_entity_poly.pdbx_strand_id
1 'polypeptide(L)'
;MDQRISIKFCAKNKIKCADAFRVLTVAYGEATLDQSNVYRWYKMFSEGQEDVNDEERAGRPSTSTTDENIDKVKKIVLANRRITVREVAEDLNISIGSRHSILTNDLGMSRVAAKFHDNAPAHTSLLVREYLAKNNTVMVPQPPYSPDLAPCDFFLFPKLKRPTKGRRYATIEELQTASKEDLNKIRKNDFFKCFEDWKRRWHECIISEGSYFEGGKIDIHE
;
A
#
# COMPACT_ATOMS: atom_id res chain seq x y z
N MET A 1 4.35 -33.37 -14.23
CA MET A 1 4.80 -32.63 -15.44
C MET A 1 5.61 -33.54 -16.35
N ASP A 2 6.64 -34.22 -15.82
CA ASP A 2 7.57 -35.07 -16.59
C ASP A 2 6.91 -36.18 -17.41
N GLN A 3 5.91 -36.87 -16.88
CA GLN A 3 5.20 -37.91 -17.64
C GLN A 3 4.41 -37.35 -18.83
N ARG A 4 3.87 -36.12 -18.74
CA ARG A 4 3.17 -35.48 -19.87
C ARG A 4 4.14 -35.07 -20.97
N ILE A 5 5.36 -34.68 -20.62
CA ILE A 5 6.45 -34.44 -21.59
C ILE A 5 6.78 -35.75 -22.32
N SER A 6 6.90 -36.86 -21.60
CA SER A 6 7.13 -38.19 -22.17
C SER A 6 5.97 -38.63 -23.09
N ILE A 7 4.71 -38.36 -22.72
CA ILE A 7 3.55 -38.60 -23.60
C ILE A 7 3.63 -37.75 -24.87
N LYS A 8 3.97 -36.46 -24.75
CA LYS A 8 4.16 -35.56 -25.91
C LYS A 8 5.28 -36.05 -26.83
N PHE A 9 6.38 -36.54 -26.27
CA PHE A 9 7.47 -37.15 -27.02
C PHE A 9 6.97 -38.38 -27.80
N CYS A 10 6.24 -39.29 -27.16
CA CYS A 10 5.68 -40.47 -27.83
C CYS A 10 4.71 -40.09 -28.97
N ALA A 11 3.84 -39.10 -28.76
CA ALA A 11 2.91 -38.62 -29.77
C ALA A 11 3.63 -38.00 -30.98
N LYS A 12 4.67 -37.17 -30.76
CA LYS A 12 5.47 -36.59 -31.85
C LYS A 12 6.25 -37.65 -32.65
N ASN A 13 6.68 -38.72 -32.00
CA ASN A 13 7.36 -39.85 -32.65
C ASN A 13 6.38 -40.85 -33.29
N LYS A 14 5.07 -40.58 -33.30
CA LYS A 14 4.02 -41.45 -33.87
C LYS A 14 4.02 -42.88 -33.28
N ILE A 15 4.47 -43.02 -32.03
CA ILE A 15 4.37 -44.28 -31.28
C ILE A 15 2.91 -44.50 -30.91
N LYS A 16 2.33 -45.67 -31.22
CA LYS A 16 0.92 -45.93 -30.91
C LYS A 16 0.62 -45.69 -29.43
N CYS A 17 -0.54 -45.12 -29.13
CA CYS A 17 -0.92 -44.74 -27.76
C CYS A 17 -0.83 -45.91 -26.74
N ALA A 18 -1.17 -47.13 -27.15
CA ALA A 18 -1.03 -48.32 -26.30
C ALA A 18 0.45 -48.65 -26.00
N ASP A 19 1.34 -48.49 -26.98
CA ASP A 19 2.78 -48.70 -26.80
C ASP A 19 3.40 -47.57 -25.98
N ALA A 20 2.93 -46.33 -26.15
CA ALA A 20 3.31 -45.21 -25.32
C ALA A 20 2.95 -45.44 -23.84
N PHE A 21 1.76 -45.97 -23.56
CA PHE A 21 1.36 -46.36 -22.21
C PHE A 21 2.29 -47.42 -21.63
N ARG A 22 2.61 -48.47 -22.39
CA ARG A 22 3.56 -49.51 -21.94
C ARG A 22 4.95 -48.93 -21.64
N VAL A 23 5.48 -48.07 -22.50
CA VAL A 23 6.78 -47.41 -22.31
C VAL A 23 6.76 -46.55 -21.03
N LEU A 24 5.68 -45.83 -20.78
CA LEU A 24 5.49 -45.07 -19.55
C LEU A 24 5.42 -45.97 -18.32
N THR A 25 4.69 -47.08 -18.38
CA THR A 25 4.62 -48.05 -17.27
C THR A 25 5.98 -48.66 -16.95
N VAL A 26 6.80 -48.94 -17.96
CA VAL A 26 8.19 -49.42 -17.76
C VAL A 26 9.07 -48.35 -17.12
N ALA A 27 8.94 -47.08 -17.55
CA ALA A 27 9.78 -45.99 -17.07
C ALA A 27 9.39 -45.46 -15.67
N TYR A 28 8.09 -45.42 -15.35
CA TYR A 28 7.56 -44.79 -14.14
C TYR A 28 6.90 -45.76 -13.15
N GLY A 29 6.74 -47.04 -13.50
CA GLY A 29 6.22 -48.09 -12.60
C GLY A 29 4.84 -47.78 -12.03
N GLU A 30 4.68 -47.95 -10.73
CA GLU A 30 3.43 -47.68 -10.01
C GLU A 30 3.05 -46.19 -9.98
N ALA A 31 4.01 -45.28 -10.23
CA ALA A 31 3.76 -43.84 -10.28
C ALA A 31 3.22 -43.37 -11.64
N THR A 32 3.00 -44.28 -12.60
CA THR A 32 2.51 -43.94 -13.93
C THR A 32 1.07 -43.40 -13.88
N LEU A 33 0.78 -42.38 -14.68
CA LEU A 33 -0.58 -41.90 -14.91
C LEU A 33 -1.49 -43.05 -15.35
N ASP A 34 -2.76 -43.01 -14.93
CA ASP A 34 -3.73 -44.02 -15.37
C ASP A 34 -3.91 -44.00 -16.90
N GLN A 35 -4.32 -45.13 -17.44
CA GLN A 35 -4.48 -45.33 -18.88
C GLN A 35 -5.40 -44.28 -19.52
N SER A 36 -6.46 -43.86 -18.84
CA SER A 36 -7.41 -42.87 -19.38
C SER A 36 -6.77 -41.48 -19.46
N ASN A 37 -6.00 -41.08 -18.46
CA ASN A 37 -5.23 -39.84 -18.50
C ASN A 37 -4.14 -39.86 -19.57
N VAL A 38 -3.43 -40.97 -19.74
CA VAL A 38 -2.42 -41.11 -20.82
C VAL A 38 -3.07 -40.98 -22.19
N TYR A 39 -4.19 -41.65 -22.42
CA TYR A 39 -4.90 -41.60 -23.70
C TYR A 39 -5.48 -40.20 -23.98
N ARG A 40 -6.01 -39.53 -22.96
CA ARG A 40 -6.50 -38.15 -23.06
C ARG A 40 -5.39 -37.18 -23.46
N TRP A 41 -4.25 -37.22 -22.77
CA TRP A 41 -3.09 -36.38 -23.11
C TRP A 41 -2.50 -36.72 -24.47
N TYR A 42 -2.38 -38.00 -24.82
CA TYR A 42 -1.89 -38.43 -26.12
C TYR A 42 -2.79 -37.89 -27.25
N LYS A 43 -4.11 -37.96 -27.08
CA LYS A 43 -5.08 -37.41 -28.03
C LYS A 43 -4.89 -35.90 -28.20
N MET A 44 -4.84 -35.14 -27.10
CA MET A 44 -4.62 -33.69 -27.14
C MET A 44 -3.32 -33.31 -27.88
N PHE A 45 -2.22 -34.01 -27.61
CA PHE A 45 -0.95 -33.77 -28.31
C PHE A 45 -0.99 -34.19 -29.79
N SER A 46 -1.75 -35.24 -30.14
CA SER A 46 -1.93 -35.65 -31.54
C SER A 46 -2.81 -34.69 -32.35
N GLU A 47 -3.68 -33.94 -31.68
CA GLU A 47 -4.55 -32.91 -32.26
C GLU A 47 -3.87 -31.53 -32.32
N GLY A 48 -2.59 -31.43 -31.93
CA GLY A 48 -1.77 -30.23 -32.10
C GLY A 48 -1.61 -29.34 -30.86
N GLN A 49 -2.15 -29.73 -29.71
CA GLN A 49 -1.88 -29.02 -28.45
C GLN A 49 -0.38 -29.17 -28.09
N GLU A 50 0.29 -28.08 -27.75
CA GLU A 50 1.72 -28.11 -27.38
C GLU A 50 1.97 -27.85 -25.89
N ASP A 51 1.01 -27.28 -25.17
CA ASP A 51 1.19 -27.01 -23.74
C ASP A 51 1.06 -28.28 -22.90
N VAL A 52 1.94 -28.40 -21.91
CA VAL A 52 2.05 -29.54 -20.99
C VAL A 52 1.47 -29.18 -19.61
N ASN A 53 1.30 -27.88 -19.35
CA ASN A 53 0.76 -27.36 -18.09
C ASN A 53 -0.74 -27.60 -17.98
N ASP A 54 -1.25 -27.52 -16.76
CA ASP A 54 -2.69 -27.46 -16.54
C ASP A 54 -3.22 -26.13 -17.07
N GLU A 55 -4.34 -26.16 -17.77
CA GLU A 55 -5.06 -24.95 -18.15
C GLU A 55 -5.51 -24.19 -16.90
N GLU A 56 -5.72 -22.87 -17.04
CA GLU A 56 -6.25 -22.04 -15.97
C GLU A 56 -7.57 -22.65 -15.47
N ARG A 57 -7.53 -23.17 -14.24
CA ARG A 57 -8.73 -23.66 -13.58
C ARG A 57 -9.62 -22.48 -13.27
N ALA A 58 -10.89 -22.57 -13.69
CA ALA A 58 -11.93 -21.72 -13.15
C ALA A 58 -12.00 -21.93 -11.63
N GLY A 59 -11.43 -20.98 -10.88
CA GLY A 59 -11.49 -20.96 -9.43
C GLY A 59 -12.92 -20.71 -8.94
N ARG A 60 -13.14 -20.86 -7.63
CA ARG A 60 -14.40 -20.43 -7.02
C ARG A 60 -14.55 -18.91 -7.22
N PRO A 61 -15.68 -18.43 -7.77
CA PRO A 61 -15.94 -16.99 -7.86
C PRO A 61 -15.89 -16.38 -6.45
N SER A 62 -15.05 -15.38 -6.26
CA SER A 62 -15.01 -14.65 -5.00
C SER A 62 -16.29 -13.85 -4.84
N THR A 63 -17.08 -14.15 -3.82
CA THR A 63 -18.33 -13.44 -3.53
C THR A 63 -18.12 -12.03 -2.98
N SER A 64 -16.88 -11.70 -2.59
CA SER A 64 -16.54 -10.43 -1.94
C SER A 64 -15.79 -9.46 -2.84
N THR A 65 -15.08 -9.94 -3.86
CA THR A 65 -14.34 -9.13 -4.85
C THR A 65 -15.06 -9.15 -6.20
N THR A 66 -16.35 -8.83 -6.19
CA THR A 66 -17.14 -8.64 -7.42
C THR A 66 -16.83 -7.27 -8.02
N ASP A 67 -17.03 -7.11 -9.33
CA ASP A 67 -16.83 -5.82 -10.02
C ASP A 67 -17.65 -4.68 -9.38
N GLU A 68 -18.85 -5.01 -8.88
CA GLU A 68 -19.70 -4.06 -8.16
C GLU A 68 -19.04 -3.58 -6.85
N ASN A 69 -18.46 -4.48 -6.07
CA ASN A 69 -17.77 -4.13 -4.83
C ASN A 69 -16.48 -3.35 -5.12
N ILE A 70 -15.77 -3.71 -6.20
CA ILE A 70 -14.56 -3.00 -6.65
C ILE A 70 -14.91 -1.54 -7.02
N ASP A 71 -15.98 -1.33 -7.79
CA ASP A 71 -16.44 0.02 -8.16
C ASP A 71 -16.91 0.83 -6.95
N LYS A 72 -17.64 0.20 -6.01
CA LYS A 72 -18.05 0.84 -4.75
C LYS A 72 -16.86 1.25 -3.90
N VAL A 73 -15.87 0.38 -3.69
CA VAL A 73 -14.63 0.70 -2.97
C VAL A 73 -13.92 1.86 -3.66
N LYS A 74 -13.79 1.82 -4.99
CA LYS A 74 -13.16 2.88 -5.78
C LYS A 74 -13.85 4.23 -5.57
N LYS A 75 -15.19 4.28 -5.63
CA LYS A 75 -15.97 5.50 -5.42
C LYS A 75 -15.77 6.08 -4.01
N ILE A 76 -15.84 5.25 -2.97
CA ILE A 76 -15.65 5.68 -1.58
C ILE A 76 -14.25 6.27 -1.37
N VAL A 77 -13.21 5.60 -1.86
CA VAL A 77 -11.83 6.04 -1.70
C VAL A 77 -11.54 7.33 -2.49
N LEU A 78 -12.12 7.48 -3.68
CA LEU A 78 -11.98 8.70 -4.48
C LEU A 78 -12.72 9.88 -3.86
N ALA A 79 -13.88 9.66 -3.23
CA ALA A 79 -14.63 10.69 -2.53
C ALA A 79 -13.92 11.16 -1.24
N ASN A 80 -13.35 10.22 -0.48
CA ASN A 80 -12.60 10.53 0.73
C ASN A 80 -11.29 9.73 0.81
N ARG A 81 -10.19 10.31 0.32
CA ARG A 81 -8.86 9.68 0.36
C ARG A 81 -8.31 9.47 1.78
N ARG A 82 -8.95 10.03 2.82
CA ARG A 82 -8.56 9.86 4.23
C ARG A 82 -9.35 8.75 4.93
N ILE A 83 -10.30 8.09 4.25
CA ILE A 83 -11.11 7.03 4.84
C ILE A 83 -10.23 5.86 5.29
N THR A 84 -10.53 5.31 6.45
CA THR A 84 -9.79 4.17 6.96
C THR A 84 -10.25 2.87 6.31
N VAL A 85 -9.28 1.96 6.26
CA VAL A 85 -9.44 0.54 5.99
C VAL A 85 -10.67 -0.06 6.69
N ARG A 86 -10.90 0.26 7.96
CA ARG A 86 -12.03 -0.29 8.74
C ARG A 86 -13.36 0.31 8.33
N GLU A 87 -13.44 1.64 8.20
CA GLU A 87 -14.66 2.34 7.78
C GLU A 87 -15.17 1.82 6.42
N VAL A 88 -14.28 1.66 5.42
CA VAL A 88 -14.68 1.10 4.11
C VAL A 88 -15.22 -0.33 4.21
N ALA A 89 -14.65 -1.14 5.10
CA ALA A 89 -15.05 -2.54 5.26
C ALA A 89 -16.43 -2.65 5.94
N GLU A 90 -16.70 -1.78 6.91
CA GLU A 90 -17.99 -1.65 7.59
C GLU A 90 -19.07 -1.15 6.63
N ASP A 91 -18.79 -0.08 5.85
CA ASP A 91 -19.73 0.51 4.89
C ASP A 91 -20.21 -0.47 3.82
N LEU A 92 -19.32 -1.36 3.38
CA LEU A 92 -19.60 -2.33 2.31
C LEU A 92 -19.90 -3.74 2.82
N ASN A 93 -19.87 -3.95 4.15
CA ASN A 93 -20.03 -5.25 4.78
C ASN A 93 -19.15 -6.36 4.17
N ILE A 94 -17.90 -6.01 3.86
CA ILE A 94 -16.89 -6.94 3.30
C ILE A 94 -15.79 -7.19 4.32
N SER A 95 -15.12 -8.33 4.21
CA SER A 95 -13.99 -8.63 5.09
C SER A 95 -12.84 -7.62 4.86
N ILE A 96 -12.10 -7.30 5.93
CA ILE A 96 -10.90 -6.44 5.86
C ILE A 96 -9.88 -6.99 4.85
N GLY A 97 -9.76 -8.32 4.75
CA GLY A 97 -8.88 -9.00 3.80
C GLY A 97 -9.33 -8.81 2.36
N SER A 98 -10.62 -9.00 2.07
CA SER A 98 -11.20 -8.75 0.74
C SER A 98 -10.99 -7.30 0.31
N ARG A 99 -11.23 -6.34 1.21
CA ARG A 99 -10.99 -4.92 0.93
C ARG A 99 -9.51 -4.62 0.68
N HIS A 100 -8.59 -5.27 1.39
CA HIS A 100 -7.16 -5.12 1.14
C HIS A 100 -6.77 -5.67 -0.24
N SER A 101 -7.30 -6.83 -0.63
CA SER A 101 -7.10 -7.37 -1.98
C SER A 101 -7.63 -6.42 -3.05
N ILE A 102 -8.85 -5.89 -2.87
CA ILE A 102 -9.45 -4.94 -3.82
C ILE A 102 -8.58 -3.70 -4.00
N LEU A 103 -8.10 -3.10 -2.90
CA LEU A 103 -7.25 -1.91 -3.00
C LEU A 103 -5.92 -2.24 -3.68
N THR A 104 -5.23 -3.29 -3.25
CA THR A 104 -3.85 -3.56 -3.68
C THR A 104 -3.78 -4.27 -5.04
N ASN A 105 -4.54 -5.36 -5.22
CA ASN A 105 -4.46 -6.24 -6.39
C ASN A 105 -5.35 -5.74 -7.54
N ASP A 106 -6.61 -5.40 -7.24
CA ASP A 106 -7.59 -5.07 -8.28
C ASP A 106 -7.49 -3.59 -8.71
N LEU A 107 -7.33 -2.67 -7.75
CA LEU A 107 -7.22 -1.23 -8.02
C LEU A 107 -5.78 -0.71 -8.14
N GLY A 108 -4.78 -1.53 -7.80
CA GLY A 108 -3.36 -1.12 -7.82
C GLY A 108 -3.04 0.06 -6.87
N MET A 109 -3.89 0.32 -5.89
CA MET A 109 -3.73 1.43 -4.95
C MET A 109 -2.76 1.05 -3.84
N SER A 110 -1.84 1.95 -3.55
CA SER A 110 -0.95 1.85 -2.40
C SER A 110 -1.12 3.06 -1.48
N ARG A 111 -0.86 2.86 -0.19
CA ARG A 111 -0.87 3.98 0.76
C ARG A 111 0.35 4.85 0.50
N VAL A 112 0.11 6.05 -0.03
CA VAL A 112 1.15 7.08 -0.12
C VAL A 112 1.27 7.79 1.23
N ALA A 113 2.43 7.67 1.86
CA ALA A 113 2.79 8.48 3.02
C ALA A 113 3.79 9.54 2.57
N ALA A 114 3.40 10.81 2.71
CA ALA A 114 4.30 11.93 2.47
C ALA A 114 4.95 12.35 3.79
N LYS A 115 6.27 12.53 3.78
CA LYS A 115 7.06 13.01 4.91
C LYS A 115 7.39 14.47 4.72
N PHE A 116 7.29 15.21 5.81
CA PHE A 116 7.61 16.62 5.91
C PHE A 116 8.67 16.82 6.99
N HIS A 117 9.77 17.51 6.66
CA HIS A 117 10.80 17.96 7.59
C HIS A 117 11.53 19.17 7.00
N ASP A 118 12.34 19.84 7.82
CA ASP A 118 13.17 20.96 7.41
C ASP A 118 14.39 20.53 6.56
N ASN A 119 15.06 21.53 5.99
CA ASN A 119 16.21 21.33 5.09
C ASN A 119 17.55 21.30 5.84
N ALA A 120 17.58 20.88 7.11
CA ALA A 120 18.82 20.75 7.86
C ALA A 120 19.79 19.80 7.12
N PRO A 121 21.12 20.06 7.13
CA PRO A 121 22.09 19.27 6.36
C PRO A 121 22.01 17.75 6.61
N ALA A 122 21.72 17.34 7.85
CA ALA A 122 21.53 15.94 8.21
C ALA A 122 20.34 15.31 7.47
N HIS A 123 19.24 16.05 7.34
CA HIS A 123 18.01 15.59 6.68
C HIS A 123 18.09 15.61 5.15
N THR A 124 18.97 16.45 4.59
CA THR A 124 19.19 16.54 3.14
C THR A 124 20.40 15.73 2.66
N SER A 125 21.06 14.99 3.56
CA SER A 125 22.21 14.16 3.23
C SER A 125 21.86 13.07 2.20
N LEU A 126 22.86 12.64 1.42
CA LEU A 126 22.68 11.60 0.41
C LEU A 126 22.14 10.30 1.03
N LEU A 127 22.71 9.88 2.16
CA LEU A 127 22.27 8.68 2.90
C LEU A 127 20.78 8.72 3.25
N VAL A 128 20.29 9.86 3.75
CA VAL A 128 18.88 10.01 4.12
C VAL A 128 17.99 10.03 2.88
N ARG A 129 18.39 10.72 1.81
CA ARG A 129 17.62 10.78 0.56
C ARG A 129 17.50 9.41 -0.11
N GLU A 130 18.60 8.65 -0.18
CA GLU A 130 18.61 7.28 -0.70
C GLU A 130 17.72 6.36 0.13
N TYR A 131 17.79 6.47 1.47
CA TYR A 131 16.92 5.72 2.37
C TYR A 131 15.44 6.03 2.10
N LEU A 132 15.06 7.30 1.97
CA LEU A 132 13.67 7.70 1.73
C LEU A 132 13.16 7.20 0.37
N ALA A 133 13.99 7.31 -0.68
CA ALA A 133 13.67 6.82 -2.01
C ALA A 133 13.48 5.29 -2.02
N LYS A 134 14.39 4.54 -1.39
CA LYS A 134 14.31 3.08 -1.27
C LYS A 134 13.03 2.62 -0.56
N ASN A 135 12.51 3.42 0.36
CA ASN A 135 11.27 3.14 1.10
C ASN A 135 10.02 3.77 0.47
N ASN A 136 10.08 4.27 -0.77
CA ASN A 136 8.97 4.91 -1.47
C ASN A 136 8.29 6.02 -0.65
N THR A 137 9.06 6.75 0.15
CA THR A 137 8.55 7.86 0.96
C THR A 137 8.58 9.15 0.16
N VAL A 138 7.41 9.70 -0.12
CA VAL A 138 7.29 10.97 -0.84
C VAL A 138 7.71 12.11 0.09
N MET A 139 8.55 13.01 -0.39
CA MET A 139 8.99 14.18 0.38
C MET A 139 8.17 15.42 0.01
N VAL A 140 7.64 16.11 1.01
CA VAL A 140 7.02 17.42 0.84
C VAL A 140 8.14 18.48 0.91
N PRO A 141 8.30 19.34 -0.11
CA PRO A 141 9.32 20.38 -0.08
C PRO A 141 8.99 21.42 1.00
N GLN A 142 10.04 21.87 1.70
CA GLN A 142 9.96 22.93 2.70
C GLN A 142 10.80 24.11 2.22
N PRO A 143 10.26 25.34 2.15
CA PRO A 143 11.06 26.51 1.83
C PRO A 143 12.07 26.86 2.94
N PRO A 144 13.23 27.46 2.60
CA PRO A 144 14.19 27.92 3.60
C PRO A 144 13.57 28.95 4.57
N TYR A 145 13.93 28.85 5.85
CA TYR A 145 13.50 29.80 6.89
C TYR A 145 11.98 29.96 7.04
N SER A 146 11.18 28.91 6.82
CA SER A 146 9.72 29.02 6.93
C SER A 146 9.13 28.23 8.11
N PRO A 147 9.44 28.59 9.38
CA PRO A 147 8.87 27.92 10.55
C PRO A 147 7.36 28.14 10.67
N ASP A 148 6.85 29.24 10.12
CA ASP A 148 5.43 29.55 9.98
C ASP A 148 4.68 28.56 9.07
N LEU A 149 5.39 27.83 8.21
CA LEU A 149 4.85 26.77 7.36
C LEU A 149 5.14 25.37 7.90
N ALA A 150 5.79 25.23 9.06
CA ALA A 150 6.10 23.93 9.66
C ALA A 150 5.13 23.62 10.82
N PRO A 151 4.29 22.57 10.73
CA PRO A 151 3.36 22.19 11.80
C PRO A 151 4.04 21.93 13.16
N CYS A 152 5.27 21.44 13.15
CA CYS A 152 6.04 21.28 14.37
C CYS A 152 6.31 22.62 15.06
N ASP A 153 6.68 23.66 14.29
CA ASP A 153 7.06 24.96 14.81
C ASP A 153 5.86 25.82 15.19
N PHE A 154 4.83 25.92 14.35
CA PHE A 154 3.68 26.79 14.65
C PHE A 154 2.64 26.14 15.57
N PHE A 155 2.61 24.82 15.72
CA PHE A 155 1.58 24.11 16.49
C PHE A 155 2.14 23.23 17.62
N LEU A 156 3.03 22.27 17.31
CA LEU A 156 3.45 21.25 18.29
C LEU A 156 4.36 21.82 19.39
N PHE A 157 5.45 22.47 19.01
CA PHE A 157 6.43 23.02 19.95
C PHE A 157 5.83 24.09 20.87
N PRO A 158 4.93 24.98 20.43
CA PRO A 158 4.23 25.89 21.35
C PRO A 158 3.45 25.17 22.45
N LYS A 159 2.82 24.02 22.15
CA LYS A 159 2.09 23.22 23.14
C LYS A 159 3.02 22.57 24.17
N LEU A 160 4.27 22.29 23.81
CA LEU A 160 5.32 21.80 24.73
C LEU A 160 6.04 22.93 25.49
N LYS A 161 6.36 24.03 24.81
CA LYS A 161 7.15 25.14 25.35
C LYS A 161 6.37 25.98 26.36
N ARG A 162 5.05 26.17 26.17
CA ARG A 162 4.23 27.00 27.08
C ARG A 162 4.14 26.41 28.49
N PRO A 163 3.83 25.11 28.69
CA PRO A 163 3.77 24.53 30.04
C PRO A 163 5.14 24.41 30.72
N THR A 164 6.19 24.16 29.94
CA THR A 164 7.56 24.02 30.44
C THR A 164 8.22 25.36 30.77
N LYS A 165 7.69 26.47 30.24
CA LYS A 165 8.23 27.81 30.47
C LYS A 165 8.24 28.15 31.97
N GLY A 166 9.42 28.48 32.49
CA GLY A 166 9.60 28.89 33.88
C GLY A 166 9.64 27.73 34.88
N ARG A 167 9.46 26.47 34.44
CA ARG A 167 9.64 25.29 35.28
C ARG A 167 11.10 24.84 35.25
N ARG A 168 11.61 24.38 36.39
CA ARG A 168 12.91 23.71 36.49
C ARG A 168 12.64 22.22 36.72
N TYR A 169 13.40 21.39 36.03
CA TYR A 169 13.36 19.93 36.16
C TYR A 169 14.72 19.50 36.71
N ALA A 170 14.72 18.66 37.74
CA ALA A 170 15.96 18.21 38.37
C ALA A 170 16.64 17.11 37.55
N THR A 171 15.86 16.30 36.82
CA THR A 171 16.36 15.21 35.99
C THR A 171 15.72 15.18 34.60
N ILE A 172 16.34 14.42 33.70
CA ILE A 172 15.83 14.23 32.34
C ILE A 172 14.53 13.42 32.36
N GLU A 173 14.41 12.44 33.26
CA GLU A 173 13.24 11.58 33.39
C GLU A 173 12.00 12.38 33.82
N GLU A 174 12.19 13.35 34.71
CA GLU A 174 11.13 14.27 35.14
C GLU A 174 10.63 15.12 33.96
N LEU A 175 11.56 15.70 33.17
CA LEU A 175 11.24 16.46 31.98
C LEU A 175 10.52 15.61 30.92
N GLN A 176 10.98 14.38 30.68
CA GLN A 176 10.36 13.45 29.74
C GLN A 176 8.94 13.08 30.16
N THR A 177 8.72 12.82 31.45
CA THR A 177 7.40 12.49 32.00
C THR A 177 6.45 13.65 31.85
N ALA A 178 6.85 14.87 32.26
CA ALA A 178 6.04 16.07 32.09
C ALA A 178 5.72 16.37 30.62
N SER A 179 6.72 16.25 29.73
CA SER A 179 6.54 16.46 28.29
C SER A 179 5.57 15.45 27.69
N LYS A 180 5.65 14.18 28.11
CA LYS A 180 4.73 13.11 27.67
C LYS A 180 3.30 13.38 28.12
N GLU A 181 3.11 13.82 29.36
CA GLU A 181 1.80 14.22 29.86
C GLU A 181 1.19 15.36 29.05
N ASP A 182 1.98 16.38 28.71
CA ASP A 182 1.52 17.50 27.90
C ASP A 182 1.18 17.10 26.45
N LEU A 183 1.96 16.20 25.86
CA LEU A 183 1.67 15.65 24.53
C LEU A 183 0.40 14.80 24.52
N ASN A 184 0.15 14.02 25.58
CA ASN A 184 -1.05 13.19 25.70
C ASN A 184 -2.34 14.01 25.84
N LYS A 185 -2.24 15.31 26.20
CA LYS A 185 -3.40 16.22 26.24
C LYS A 185 -3.86 16.64 24.84
N ILE A 186 -3.04 16.46 23.80
CA ILE A 186 -3.37 16.83 22.42
C ILE A 186 -4.38 15.83 21.86
N ARG A 187 -5.58 16.31 21.52
CA ARG A 187 -6.65 15.45 21.00
C ARG A 187 -6.51 15.25 19.50
N LYS A 188 -7.13 14.19 18.97
CA LYS A 188 -7.21 13.93 17.52
C LYS A 188 -7.72 15.15 16.74
N ASN A 189 -8.72 15.86 17.27
CA ASN A 189 -9.29 17.06 16.66
C ASN A 189 -8.30 18.23 16.59
N ASP A 190 -7.35 18.34 17.53
CA ASP A 190 -6.31 19.37 17.47
C ASP A 190 -5.37 19.14 16.29
N PHE A 191 -5.02 17.88 16.01
CA PHE A 191 -4.23 17.53 14.83
C PHE A 191 -5.00 17.82 13.54
N PHE A 192 -6.27 17.45 13.46
CA PHE A 192 -7.09 17.80 12.28
C PHE A 192 -7.12 19.31 12.03
N LYS A 193 -7.34 20.10 13.08
CA LYS A 193 -7.30 21.56 12.98
C LYS A 193 -5.94 22.06 12.52
N CYS A 194 -4.84 21.50 13.05
CA CYS A 194 -3.48 21.84 12.63
C CYS A 194 -3.26 21.62 11.13
N PHE A 195 -3.76 20.52 10.56
CA PHE A 195 -3.65 20.27 9.12
C PHE A 195 -4.49 21.23 8.28
N GLU A 196 -5.67 21.64 8.74
CA GLU A 196 -6.46 22.67 8.05
C GLU A 196 -5.81 24.07 8.18
N ASP A 197 -5.24 24.38 9.35
CA ASP A 197 -4.45 25.59 9.55
C ASP A 197 -3.20 25.60 8.65
N TRP A 198 -2.57 24.45 8.41
CA TRP A 198 -1.43 24.33 7.52
C TRP A 198 -1.79 24.68 6.07
N LYS A 199 -2.94 24.21 5.58
CA LYS A 199 -3.46 24.61 4.26
C LYS A 199 -3.70 26.11 4.20
N ARG A 200 -4.36 26.70 5.21
CA ARG A 200 -4.61 28.15 5.24
C ARG A 200 -3.30 28.94 5.22
N ARG A 201 -2.30 28.53 6.00
CA ARG A 201 -0.95 29.12 6.01
C ARG A 201 -0.26 29.08 4.65
N TRP A 202 -0.41 27.99 3.89
CA TRP A 202 0.08 27.97 2.50
C TRP A 202 -0.61 29.00 1.61
N HIS A 203 -1.92 29.20 1.76
CA HIS A 203 -2.62 30.25 1.00
C HIS A 203 -2.17 31.66 1.42
N GLU A 204 -1.97 31.92 2.72
CA GLU A 204 -1.45 33.22 3.18
C GLU A 204 -0.05 33.50 2.64
N CYS A 205 0.82 32.49 2.59
CA CYS A 205 2.15 32.60 1.99
C CYS A 205 2.08 32.98 0.51
N ILE A 206 1.15 32.38 -0.25
CA ILE A 206 0.94 32.69 -1.67
C ILE A 206 0.45 34.13 -1.83
N ILE A 207 -0.55 34.55 -1.05
CA ILE A 207 -1.10 35.92 -1.08
C ILE A 207 -0.04 36.95 -0.68
N SER A 208 0.85 36.59 0.23
CA SER A 208 1.94 37.45 0.71
C SER A 208 3.19 37.40 -0.18
N GLU A 209 3.10 36.74 -1.35
CA GLU A 209 4.21 36.57 -2.31
C GLU A 209 5.48 35.99 -1.67
N GLY A 210 5.31 35.06 -0.71
CA GLY A 210 6.41 34.42 0.03
C GLY A 210 6.92 35.21 1.24
N SER A 211 6.35 36.39 1.53
CA SER A 211 6.64 37.13 2.76
C SER A 211 5.99 36.46 3.98
N TYR A 212 6.56 36.72 5.16
CA TYR A 212 5.92 36.32 6.42
C TYR A 212 4.58 37.02 6.61
N PHE A 213 3.66 36.32 7.25
CA PHE A 213 2.32 36.79 7.56
C PHE A 213 2.00 36.59 9.04
N GLU A 214 1.20 37.48 9.61
CA GLU A 214 0.63 37.31 10.95
C GLU A 214 -0.75 36.68 10.82
N GLY A 215 -1.07 35.70 11.68
CA GLY A 215 -2.27 34.85 11.54
C GLY A 215 -3.58 35.64 11.50
N GLY A 216 -4.00 36.02 10.29
CA GLY A 216 -5.27 36.64 9.97
C GLY A 216 -6.36 35.60 9.77
N LYS A 217 -7.62 36.06 9.81
CA LYS A 217 -8.78 35.23 9.41
C LYS A 217 -8.96 35.39 7.91
N ILE A 218 -8.51 34.42 7.13
CA ILE A 218 -8.91 34.30 5.72
C ILE A 218 -10.07 33.30 5.64
N ASP A 219 -11.16 33.73 5.00
CA ASP A 219 -12.28 32.88 4.63
C ASP A 219 -11.89 32.10 3.35
N ILE A 220 -11.86 30.78 3.42
CA ILE A 220 -11.37 29.88 2.36
C ILE A 220 -12.49 29.51 1.37
N HIS A 221 -13.43 30.43 1.18
CA HIS A 221 -14.56 30.30 0.27
C HIS A 221 -14.54 31.43 -0.76
N GLU A 222 -13.57 31.39 -1.67
CA GLU A 222 -13.70 31.92 -3.03
C GLU A 222 -12.93 31.03 -4.01
#